data_AF-A0A2K1Q4A9-F1
#
_entry.id   AF-A0A2K1Q4A9-F1
#
_cell.length_a   1.000
_cell.length_b   1.000
_cell.length_c   1.000
_cell.angle_alpha   90.00
_cell.angle_beta   90.00
_cell.angle_gamma   90.00
#
_symmetry.space_group_name_H-M   'P 1'
#
loop_
_entity.id
_entity.type
_entity.pdbx_description
1 polymer ?
#
loop_
_entity_poly.entity_id
_entity_poly.type
_entity_poly.pdbx_seq_one_letter_code
_entity_poly.pdbx_strand_id
1 'polypeptide(L)'
;MILVFFGQDFDIFGETIEEIVHSYKYDYHDADVVSRLRNQITEVLKENDSELTSIMVLLAENQFYPKLWGETWRSFLQRVLAALQ
;
A
#
# COMPACT_ATOMS: atom_id res chain seq x y z
N MET A 1 1.58 7.19 -1.41
CA MET A 1 1.36 5.93 -2.16
C MET A 1 -0.13 5.59 -2.22
N ILE A 2 -0.79 5.21 -1.12
CA ILE A 2 -2.19 4.73 -1.13
C ILE A 2 -3.16 5.72 -1.79
N LEU A 3 -3.19 6.98 -1.33
CA LEU A 3 -4.11 8.00 -1.85
C LEU A 3 -3.90 8.35 -3.34
N VAL A 4 -2.69 8.12 -3.87
CA VAL A 4 -2.33 8.50 -5.23
C VAL A 4 -2.50 7.32 -6.18
N PHE A 5 -1.92 6.17 -5.83
CA PHE A 5 -1.82 5.01 -6.71
C PHE A 5 -2.98 4.03 -6.56
N PHE A 6 -3.63 4.01 -5.39
CA PHE A 6 -4.81 3.18 -5.12
C PHE A 6 -6.07 4.04 -4.90
N GLY A 7 -6.04 5.27 -5.40
CA GLY A 7 -7.16 6.22 -5.36
C GLY A 7 -8.24 5.89 -6.40
N GLN A 8 -9.08 6.86 -6.73
CA GLN A 8 -10.19 6.67 -7.68
C GLN A 8 -9.72 6.28 -9.09
N ASP A 9 -8.57 6.78 -9.51
CA ASP A 9 -7.99 6.56 -10.83
C ASP A 9 -6.87 5.50 -10.80
N PHE A 10 -7.02 4.46 -9.96
CA PHE A 10 -6.01 3.41 -9.80
C PHE A 10 -5.74 2.64 -11.10
N ASP A 11 -6.74 2.56 -11.98
CA ASP A 11 -6.73 1.89 -13.28
C ASP A 11 -5.72 2.49 -14.25
N ILE A 12 -5.32 3.76 -14.05
CA ILE A 12 -4.24 4.41 -14.79
C ILE A 12 -2.88 3.77 -14.46
N PHE A 13 -2.72 3.24 -13.24
CA PHE A 13 -1.47 2.66 -12.74
C PHE A 13 -1.43 1.13 -12.85
N GLY A 14 -2.59 0.47 -12.88
CA GLY A 14 -2.71 -0.98 -13.06
C GLY A 14 -4.04 -1.55 -12.54
N GLU A 15 -4.29 -2.84 -12.79
CA GLU A 15 -5.51 -3.52 -12.32
C GLU A 15 -5.25 -4.36 -11.07
N THR A 16 -3.99 -4.66 -10.78
CA THR A 16 -3.55 -5.46 -9.63
C THR A 16 -2.67 -4.66 -8.67
N ILE A 17 -2.60 -5.09 -7.41
CA ILE A 17 -1.73 -4.48 -6.39
C ILE A 17 -0.28 -4.47 -6.86
N GLU A 18 0.16 -5.56 -7.50
CA GLU A 18 1.53 -5.73 -7.99
C GLU A 18 1.85 -4.77 -9.14
N GLU A 19 0.94 -4.61 -10.10
CA GLU A 19 1.11 -3.65 -11.21
C GLU A 19 1.19 -2.21 -10.71
N ILE A 20 0.29 -1.84 -9.80
CA ILE A 20 0.26 -0.49 -9.21
C ILE A 20 1.55 -0.21 -8.42
N VAL A 21 2.04 -1.18 -7.64
CA VAL A 21 3.31 -1.03 -6.92
C VAL A 21 4.50 -0.99 -7.87
N HIS A 22 4.44 -1.71 -8.99
CA HIS A 22 5.44 -1.62 -10.05
C HIS A 22 5.47 -0.23 -10.69
N SER A 23 4.30 0.34 -11.03
CA SER A 23 4.18 1.72 -11.50
C SER A 23 4.74 2.73 -10.49
N TYR A 24 4.46 2.55 -9.19
CA TYR A 24 5.05 3.37 -8.14
C TYR A 24 6.59 3.31 -8.13
N LYS A 25 7.20 2.11 -8.25
CA LYS A 25 8.66 1.97 -8.30
C LYS A 25 9.26 2.59 -9.57
N TYR A 26 8.53 2.52 -10.69
CA TYR A 26 8.94 3.13 -11.94
C TYR A 26 8.89 4.66 -11.86
N ASP A 27 7.81 5.23 -11.31
CA ASP A 27 7.69 6.69 -11.19
C ASP A 27 8.64 7.26 -10.13
N TYR A 28 8.86 6.52 -9.05
CA TYR A 28 9.77 6.86 -7.96
C TYR A 28 11.04 6.02 -8.02
N HIS A 29 11.92 6.34 -8.95
CA HIS A 29 13.27 5.76 -9.10
C HIS A 29 14.23 6.00 -7.92
N ASP A 30 13.77 6.68 -6.86
CA ASP A 30 14.57 6.94 -5.66
C ASP A 30 14.50 5.76 -4.69
N ALA A 31 15.61 5.01 -4.63
CA ALA A 31 15.79 3.88 -3.73
C ALA A 31 15.56 4.23 -2.25
N ASP A 32 15.83 5.46 -1.82
CA ASP A 32 15.60 5.89 -0.43
C ASP A 32 14.10 6.04 -0.15
N VAL A 33 13.31 6.48 -1.13
CA VAL A 33 11.86 6.57 -1.01
C VAL A 33 11.23 5.17 -0.89
N VAL A 34 11.67 4.23 -1.73
CA VAL A 34 11.22 2.83 -1.68
C VAL A 34 11.62 2.17 -0.36
N SER A 35 12.86 2.38 0.10
CA SER A 35 13.38 1.85 1.37
C SER A 35 12.61 2.39 2.58
N ARG A 36 12.31 3.70 2.61
CA ARG A 36 11.49 4.31 3.67
C ARG A 36 10.09 3.73 3.72
N LEU A 37 9.43 3.57 2.57
CA LEU A 37 8.10 2.95 2.50
C LEU A 37 8.14 1.51 3.03
N ARG A 38 9.16 0.73 2.63
CA ARG A 38 9.36 -0.64 3.09
C ARG A 38 9.46 -0.72 4.62
N ASN A 39 10.26 0.17 5.22
CA ASN A 39 10.43 0.23 6.67
C ASN A 39 9.12 0.62 7.36
N GLN A 40 8.40 1.63 6.84
CA GLN A 40 7.10 2.04 7.40
C GLN A 40 6.08 0.90 7.40
N ILE A 41 5.96 0.17 6.28
CA ILE A 41 5.07 -0.99 6.19
C ILE A 41 5.49 -2.07 7.18
N THR A 42 6.79 -2.32 7.33
CA THR A 42 7.32 -3.34 8.24
C THR A 42 7.03 -3.00 9.70
N GLU A 43 7.16 -1.74 10.10
CA GLU A 43 6.83 -1.30 11.46
C GLU A 43 5.32 -1.43 11.73
N VAL A 44 4.48 -0.94 10.83
CA VAL A 44 3.02 -1.00 10.99
C VAL A 44 2.49 -2.44 11.02
N LEU A 45 3.12 -3.37 10.30
CA LEU A 45 2.76 -4.79 10.33
C LEU A 45 3.03 -5.48 11.69
N LYS A 46 3.82 -4.88 12.59
CA LYS A 46 4.05 -5.43 13.95
C LYS A 46 2.83 -5.25 14.86
N GLU A 47 1.99 -4.29 14.57
CA GLU A 47 0.78 -4.00 15.35
C GLU A 47 -0.26 -5.12 15.20
N ASN A 48 -1.22 -5.19 16.13
CA ASN A 48 -2.35 -6.11 15.99
C ASN A 48 -3.35 -5.63 14.93
N ASP A 49 -4.27 -6.50 14.50
CA ASP A 49 -5.18 -6.19 13.38
C ASP A 49 -6.10 -4.99 13.62
N SER A 50 -6.48 -4.74 14.88
CA SER A 50 -7.36 -3.61 15.24
C SER A 50 -6.61 -2.27 15.17
N GLU A 51 -5.40 -2.23 15.73
CA GLU A 51 -4.51 -1.06 15.68
C GLU A 51 -4.08 -0.78 14.25
N LEU A 52 -3.65 -1.82 13.52
CA LEU A 52 -3.31 -1.75 12.12
C LEU A 52 -4.44 -1.15 11.29
N THR A 53 -5.67 -1.65 11.46
CA THR A 53 -6.84 -1.14 10.74
C THR A 53 -7.07 0.33 11.07
N SER A 54 -6.95 0.73 12.34
CA SER A 54 -7.16 2.10 12.77
C SER A 54 -6.14 3.06 12.16
N ILE A 55 -4.85 2.67 12.17
CA ILE A 55 -3.76 3.43 11.56
C ILE A 55 -4.01 3.58 10.06
N MET A 56 -4.32 2.48 9.38
CA MET A 56 -4.45 2.47 7.93
C MET A 56 -5.69 3.22 7.43
N VAL A 57 -6.81 3.13 8.14
CA VAL A 57 -8.02 3.91 7.83
C VAL A 57 -7.74 5.40 7.93
N LEU A 58 -6.97 5.84 8.94
CA LEU A 58 -6.57 7.23 9.08
C LEU A 58 -5.64 7.66 7.94
N LEU A 59 -4.62 6.85 7.62
CA LEU A 59 -3.66 7.13 6.54
C LEU A 59 -4.30 7.13 5.15
N ALA A 60 -5.33 6.31 4.95
CA ALA A 60 -6.08 6.24 3.71
C ALA A 60 -7.20 7.28 3.63
N GLU A 61 -7.41 8.10 4.67
CA GLU A 61 -8.46 9.11 4.74
C GLU A 61 -9.86 8.59 4.32
N ASN A 62 -10.15 7.31 4.61
CA ASN A 62 -11.36 6.60 4.14
C ASN A 62 -11.54 6.53 2.60
N GLN A 63 -10.49 6.77 1.82
CA GLN A 63 -10.52 6.75 0.36
C GLN A 63 -10.15 5.38 -0.23
N PHE A 64 -9.55 4.50 0.57
CA PHE A 64 -9.14 3.17 0.13
C PHE A 64 -9.61 2.09 1.11
N TYR A 65 -10.16 1.01 0.56
CA TYR A 65 -10.66 -0.14 1.30
C TYR A 65 -10.10 -1.44 0.70
N PRO A 66 -9.16 -2.13 1.37
CA PRO A 66 -8.59 -3.39 0.91
C PRO A 66 -9.63 -4.47 0.60
N LYS A 67 -10.80 -4.42 1.27
CA LYS A 67 -11.90 -5.37 1.04
C LYS A 67 -12.41 -5.37 -0.39
N LEU A 68 -12.33 -4.24 -1.10
CA LEU A 68 -12.71 -4.15 -2.52
C LEU A 68 -11.77 -4.95 -3.43
N TRP A 69 -10.58 -5.25 -2.91
CA TRP A 69 -9.53 -6.05 -3.57
C TRP A 69 -9.49 -7.49 -3.06
N GLY A 70 -10.48 -7.91 -2.24
CA GLY A 70 -10.48 -9.22 -1.59
C GLY A 70 -9.50 -9.36 -0.42
N GLU A 71 -8.96 -8.25 0.08
CA GLU A 71 -7.88 -8.22 1.07
C GLU A 71 -8.32 -7.67 2.44
N THR A 72 -7.53 -7.97 3.46
CA THR A 72 -7.47 -7.23 4.73
C THR A 72 -6.38 -6.16 4.65
N TRP A 73 -6.33 -5.22 5.60
CA TRP A 73 -5.21 -4.28 5.68
C TRP A 73 -3.86 -4.98 5.81
N ARG A 74 -3.80 -6.06 6.59
CA ARG A 74 -2.58 -6.86 6.77
C ARG A 74 -2.15 -7.52 5.48
N SER A 75 -3.05 -8.26 4.84
CA SER A 75 -2.72 -9.01 3.62
C SER A 75 -2.42 -8.08 2.45
N PHE A 76 -3.13 -6.96 2.34
CA PHE A 76 -2.79 -5.87 1.40
C PHE A 76 -1.36 -5.36 1.60
N LEU A 77 -1.00 -4.97 2.83
CA LEU A 77 0.34 -4.46 3.12
C LEU A 77 1.44 -5.51 2.91
N GLN A 78 1.16 -6.78 3.19
CA GLN A 78 2.09 -7.87 2.89
C GLN A 78 2.33 -8.03 1.39
N ARG A 79 1.28 -7.92 0.56
CA ARG A 79 1.43 -7.94 -0.91
C ARG A 79 2.19 -6.73 -1.42
N VAL A 80 1.87 -5.53 -0.93
CA VAL A 80 2.64 -4.32 -1.25
C VAL A 80 4.11 -4.50 -0.87
N LEU A 81 4.39 -4.99 0.33
CA LEU A 81 5.76 -5.24 0.80
C LEU A 81 6.51 -6.24 -0.08
N ALA A 82 5.85 -7.31 -0.52
CA ALA A 82 6.42 -8.29 -1.42
C ALA A 82 6.73 -7.70 -2.82
N ALA A 83 5.83 -6.87 -3.36
CA ALA A 83 6.03 -6.20 -4.65
C ALA A 83 7.11 -5.09 -4.60
N LEU A 84 7.41 -4.56 -3.41
CA LEU A 84 8.51 -3.60 -3.20
C LEU A 84 9.91 -4.23 -3.19
N GLN A 85 10.03 -5.57 -3.20
CA GLN A 85 11.33 -6.26 -3.30
C GLN A 85 12.05 -6.06 -4.63
#